data_AF-A0A935YFG2-F1
#
_entry.id   AF-A0A935YFG2-F1
#
_cell.length_a   1.000
_cell.length_b   1.000
_cell.length_c   1.000
_cell.angle_alpha   90.00
_cell.angle_beta   90.00
_cell.angle_gamma   90.00
#
_symmetry.space_group_name_H-M   'P 1'
#
loop_
_entity.id
_entity.type
_entity.pdbx_description
1 polymer ?
#
loop_
_entity_poly.entity_id
_entity_poly.type
_entity_poly.pdbx_seq_one_letter_code
_entity_poly.pdbx_strand_id
1 'polypeptide(L)'
;MSDDLRLCVEILEKAIAFEEEGMAFFQNRAEKAPTTFERNLFNSLAKDEAGHKAHLVRMREDLLRERNLDVLPDVDDDHIVDVRRIFDTALAAAHDPYDYLPEELEILKGAMDVERRGFALYDGAAAAVTSARAKGIFTHLAAEERNHYALLKNTYDYLADPEGFAGFDGNPMLDGG
;
A
#
# COMPACT_ATOMS: atom_id res chain seq x y z
N MET A 1 -16.30 25.20 -10.65
CA MET A 1 -15.40 24.02 -10.56
C MET A 1 -15.87 23.09 -11.66
N SER A 2 -14.98 22.59 -12.53
CA SER A 2 -15.39 21.60 -13.54
C SER A 2 -15.83 20.30 -12.85
N ASP A 3 -16.65 19.51 -13.52
CA ASP A 3 -17.07 18.20 -13.00
C ASP A 3 -15.87 17.27 -12.77
N ASP A 4 -14.88 17.29 -13.66
CA ASP A 4 -13.64 16.52 -13.54
C ASP A 4 -12.82 16.93 -12.30
N LEU A 5 -12.73 18.23 -12.01
CA LEU A 5 -12.03 18.73 -10.83
C LEU A 5 -12.77 18.33 -9.54
N ARG A 6 -14.11 18.38 -9.55
CA ARG A 6 -14.94 17.95 -8.42
C ARG A 6 -14.79 16.46 -8.16
N LEU A 7 -14.89 15.64 -9.21
CA LEU A 7 -14.67 14.20 -9.11
C LEU A 7 -13.28 13.88 -8.56
N CYS A 8 -12.23 14.54 -9.05
CA CYS A 8 -10.87 14.31 -8.60
C CYS A 8 -10.71 14.66 -7.10
N VAL A 9 -11.26 15.79 -6.65
CA VAL A 9 -11.24 16.16 -5.21
C VAL A 9 -12.01 15.13 -4.36
N GLU A 10 -13.19 14.69 -4.79
CA GLU A 10 -13.99 13.67 -4.09
C GLU A 10 -13.24 12.32 -3.98
N ILE A 11 -12.50 11.93 -5.02
CA ILE A 11 -11.64 10.73 -5.00
C ILE A 11 -10.49 10.91 -4.00
N LEU A 12 -9.79 12.06 -4.04
CA LEU A 12 -8.68 12.34 -3.14
C LEU A 12 -9.12 12.35 -1.68
N GLU A 13 -10.31 12.88 -1.36
CA GLU A 13 -10.85 12.86 0.01
C GLU A 13 -11.08 11.43 0.52
N LYS A 14 -11.61 10.54 -0.33
CA LYS A 14 -11.78 9.12 0.00
C LYS A 14 -10.44 8.42 0.16
N ALA A 15 -9.49 8.68 -0.73
CA ALA A 15 -8.14 8.12 -0.66
C ALA A 15 -7.41 8.56 0.62
N ILE A 16 -7.45 9.85 0.98
CA ILE A 16 -6.81 10.35 2.22
C ILE A 16 -7.38 9.67 3.47
N ALA A 17 -8.71 9.47 3.53
CA ALA A 17 -9.33 8.75 4.64
C ALA A 17 -8.91 7.27 4.66
N PHE A 18 -8.85 6.64 3.49
CA PHE A 18 -8.40 5.26 3.34
C PHE A 18 -6.95 5.08 3.83
N GLU A 19 -6.04 5.93 3.38
CA GLU A 19 -4.63 5.93 3.81
C GLU A 19 -4.48 6.14 5.32
N GLU A 20 -5.30 7.01 5.91
CA GLU A 20 -5.30 7.23 7.35
C GLU A 20 -5.73 5.99 8.13
N GLU A 21 -6.75 5.27 7.65
CA GLU A 21 -7.20 4.01 8.24
C GLU A 21 -6.17 2.89 8.08
N GLY A 22 -5.57 2.73 6.89
CA GLY A 22 -4.52 1.76 6.60
C GLY A 22 -3.27 1.99 7.46
N MET A 23 -2.77 3.24 7.47
CA MET A 23 -1.66 3.68 8.33
C MET A 23 -1.93 3.34 9.80
N ALA A 24 -3.12 3.65 10.33
CA ALA A 24 -3.46 3.38 11.72
C ALA A 24 -3.51 1.87 12.03
N PHE A 25 -4.02 1.06 11.10
CA PHE A 25 -4.02 -0.39 11.22
C PHE A 25 -2.58 -0.94 11.32
N PHE A 26 -1.70 -0.53 10.41
CA PHE A 26 -0.31 -0.99 10.40
C PHE A 26 0.49 -0.51 11.62
N GLN A 27 0.32 0.75 12.03
CA GLN A 27 0.95 1.27 13.26
C GLN A 27 0.50 0.48 14.50
N ASN A 28 -0.80 0.23 14.64
CA ASN A 28 -1.32 -0.54 15.76
C ASN A 28 -0.77 -1.97 15.79
N ARG A 29 -0.59 -2.59 14.62
CA ARG A 29 0.01 -3.91 14.55
C ARG A 29 1.50 -3.88 14.90
N ALA A 30 2.26 -2.93 14.37
CA ALA A 30 3.68 -2.78 14.64
C ALA A 30 3.97 -2.60 16.15
N GLU A 31 3.12 -1.87 16.88
CA GLU A 31 3.23 -1.71 18.34
C GLU A 31 3.11 -3.05 19.08
N LYS A 32 2.16 -3.90 18.64
CA LYS A 32 1.81 -5.17 19.27
C LYS A 32 2.57 -6.37 18.70
N ALA A 33 3.45 -6.16 17.73
CA ALA A 33 4.18 -7.21 17.06
C ALA A 33 5.02 -8.03 18.07
N PRO A 34 4.84 -9.36 18.17
CA PRO A 34 5.68 -10.24 18.98
C PRO A 34 7.16 -10.22 18.58
N THR A 35 7.45 -9.90 17.30
CA THR A 35 8.80 -10.07 16.75
C THR A 35 9.31 -8.81 16.07
N THR A 36 10.64 -8.68 16.00
CA THR A 36 11.29 -7.57 15.27
C THR A 36 11.01 -7.65 13.77
N PHE A 37 10.92 -8.88 13.23
CA PHE A 37 10.51 -9.14 11.84
C PHE A 37 9.19 -8.45 11.53
N GLU A 38 8.14 -8.80 12.28
CA GLU A 38 6.80 -8.29 12.04
C GLU A 38 6.70 -6.80 12.35
N ARG A 39 7.35 -6.34 13.42
CA ARG A 39 7.41 -4.91 13.77
C ARG A 39 8.00 -4.07 12.65
N ASN A 40 9.08 -4.53 12.03
CA ASN A 40 9.74 -3.82 10.94
C ASN A 40 8.89 -3.82 9.67
N LEU A 41 8.26 -4.95 9.35
CA LEU A 41 7.34 -5.07 8.22
C LEU A 41 6.20 -4.04 8.32
N PHE A 42 5.45 -4.06 9.42
CA PHE A 42 4.31 -3.17 9.60
C PHE A 42 4.70 -1.69 9.79
N ASN A 43 5.87 -1.40 10.37
CA ASN A 43 6.38 -0.03 10.40
C ASN A 43 6.75 0.49 9.00
N SER A 44 7.25 -0.38 8.11
CA SER A 44 7.55 0.01 6.73
C SER A 44 6.26 0.37 6.00
N LEU A 45 5.25 -0.50 6.04
CA LEU A 45 3.94 -0.26 5.43
C LEU A 45 3.32 1.03 5.98
N ALA A 46 3.23 1.18 7.30
CA ALA A 46 2.71 2.39 7.93
C ALA A 46 3.42 3.69 7.49
N LYS A 47 4.73 3.62 7.21
CA LYS A 47 5.51 4.77 6.75
C LYS A 47 5.17 5.11 5.30
N ASP A 48 4.97 4.11 4.46
CA ASP A 48 4.62 4.29 3.05
C ASP A 48 3.21 4.91 2.94
N GLU A 49 2.21 4.40 3.69
CA GLU A 49 0.85 4.97 3.73
C GLU A 49 0.83 6.42 4.24
N ALA A 50 1.70 6.74 5.21
CA ALA A 50 1.86 8.12 5.66
C ALA A 50 2.39 9.03 4.53
N GLY A 51 3.27 8.51 3.67
CA GLY A 51 3.76 9.15 2.47
C GLY A 51 2.65 9.35 1.44
N HIS A 52 1.90 8.30 1.10
CA HIS A 52 0.73 8.35 0.22
C HIS A 52 -0.26 9.42 0.69
N LYS A 53 -0.67 9.37 1.97
CA LYS A 53 -1.57 10.36 2.59
C LYS A 53 -1.04 11.78 2.42
N ALA A 54 0.23 12.02 2.73
CA ALA A 54 0.83 13.35 2.64
C ALA A 54 0.81 13.89 1.20
N HIS A 55 1.12 13.03 0.22
CA HIS A 55 1.06 13.36 -1.20
C HIS A 55 -0.37 13.70 -1.63
N LEU A 56 -1.35 12.88 -1.26
CA LEU A 56 -2.77 13.09 -1.57
C LEU A 56 -3.33 14.38 -0.96
N VAL A 57 -3.00 14.67 0.30
CA VAL A 57 -3.37 15.92 0.98
C VAL A 57 -2.84 17.12 0.21
N ARG A 58 -1.55 17.10 -0.16
CA ARG A 58 -0.93 18.19 -0.92
C ARG A 58 -1.60 18.39 -2.28
N MET A 59 -1.85 17.30 -3.01
CA MET A 59 -2.55 17.38 -4.30
C MET A 59 -3.94 17.99 -4.16
N ARG A 60 -4.71 17.57 -3.15
CA ARG A 60 -6.04 18.13 -2.89
C ARG A 60 -5.97 19.62 -2.59
N GLU A 61 -5.02 20.06 -1.76
CA GLU A 61 -4.81 21.47 -1.44
C GLU A 61 -4.44 22.29 -2.67
N ASP A 62 -3.55 21.78 -3.51
CA ASP A 62 -3.15 22.42 -4.77
C ASP A 62 -4.33 22.54 -5.74
N LEU A 63 -5.13 21.48 -5.89
CA LEU A 63 -6.35 21.49 -6.71
C LEU A 63 -7.40 22.49 -6.22
N LEU A 64 -7.62 22.57 -4.90
CA LEU A 64 -8.59 23.49 -4.32
C LEU A 64 -8.13 24.95 -4.45
N ARG A 65 -6.82 25.20 -4.33
CA ARG A 65 -6.21 26.53 -4.44
C ARG A 65 -6.20 27.04 -5.88
N GLU A 66 -5.65 26.25 -6.80
CA GLU A 66 -5.46 26.67 -8.20
C GLU A 66 -6.71 26.45 -9.05
N ARG A 67 -7.62 25.59 -8.60
CA ARG A 67 -8.85 25.20 -9.31
C ARG A 67 -8.59 24.70 -10.74
N ASN A 68 -7.44 24.05 -10.94
CA ASN A 68 -7.00 23.48 -12.20
C ASN A 68 -6.30 22.14 -11.97
N LEU A 69 -6.60 21.13 -12.80
CA LEU A 69 -5.96 19.81 -12.78
C LEU A 69 -4.51 19.86 -13.29
N ASP A 70 -4.13 20.87 -14.06
CA ASP A 70 -2.76 21.03 -14.57
C ASP A 70 -1.74 21.40 -13.46
N VAL A 71 -2.19 21.62 -12.22
CA VAL A 71 -1.28 21.78 -11.07
C VAL A 71 -0.77 20.44 -10.57
N LEU A 72 -1.45 19.33 -10.90
CA LEU A 72 -1.03 18.00 -10.48
C LEU A 72 0.39 17.73 -10.98
N PRO A 73 1.24 17.11 -10.15
CA PRO A 73 2.58 16.73 -10.56
C PRO A 73 2.52 15.66 -11.65
N ASP A 74 3.61 15.53 -12.40
CA ASP A 74 3.84 14.31 -13.16
C ASP A 74 4.20 13.17 -12.19
N VAL A 75 3.97 11.92 -12.61
CA VAL A 75 4.33 10.75 -11.80
C VAL A 75 5.84 10.66 -11.71
N ASP A 76 6.35 10.52 -10.50
CA ASP A 76 7.76 10.24 -10.25
C ASP A 76 7.91 8.73 -10.01
N ASP A 77 8.37 8.00 -11.03
CA ASP A 77 8.57 6.54 -10.97
C ASP A 77 9.81 6.14 -10.13
N ASP A 78 10.61 7.08 -9.63
CA ASP A 78 11.83 6.77 -8.87
C ASP A 78 11.55 6.25 -7.44
N HIS A 79 10.30 6.31 -6.96
CA HIS A 79 9.93 5.93 -5.58
C HIS A 79 9.19 4.60 -5.42
N ILE A 80 9.38 3.65 -6.34
CA ILE A 80 8.85 2.29 -6.11
C ILE A 80 9.59 1.64 -4.93
N VAL A 81 8.86 1.34 -3.87
CA VAL A 81 9.38 0.63 -2.70
C VAL A 81 9.89 -0.74 -3.13
N ASP A 82 11.17 -1.01 -2.88
CA ASP A 82 11.77 -2.35 -3.08
C ASP A 82 11.27 -3.31 -1.99
N VAL A 83 10.07 -3.83 -2.21
CA VAL A 83 9.38 -4.78 -1.32
C VAL A 83 10.15 -6.07 -1.15
N ARG A 84 10.92 -6.49 -2.16
CA ARG A 84 11.79 -7.65 -2.05
C ARG A 84 12.90 -7.40 -1.04
N ARG A 85 13.55 -6.23 -1.10
CA ARG A 85 14.57 -5.86 -0.11
C ARG A 85 13.99 -5.75 1.30
N ILE A 86 12.76 -5.26 1.45
CA ILE A 86 12.07 -5.25 2.76
C ILE A 86 11.90 -6.68 3.26
N PHE A 87 11.37 -7.57 2.43
CA PHE A 87 11.21 -8.99 2.76
C PHE A 87 12.54 -9.65 3.14
N ASP A 88 13.58 -9.50 2.31
CA ASP A 88 14.90 -10.10 2.54
C ASP A 88 15.55 -9.57 3.82
N THR A 89 15.42 -8.26 4.10
CA THR A 89 15.95 -7.64 5.32
C THR A 89 15.21 -8.12 6.56
N ALA A 90 13.89 -8.24 6.48
CA ALA A 90 13.08 -8.74 7.56
C ALA A 90 13.46 -10.22 7.84
N LEU A 91 13.48 -11.06 6.80
CA LEU A 91 13.82 -12.47 6.89
C LEU A 91 15.22 -12.70 7.49
N ALA A 92 16.22 -11.92 7.08
CA ALA A 92 17.57 -12.01 7.62
C ALA A 92 17.66 -11.65 9.13
N ALA A 93 16.71 -10.87 9.64
CA ALA A 93 16.62 -10.52 11.06
C ALA A 93 15.90 -11.59 11.90
N ALA A 94 15.29 -12.61 11.28
CA ALA A 94 14.72 -13.74 11.98
C ALA A 94 15.84 -14.72 12.40
N HIS A 95 15.97 -14.96 13.72
CA HIS A 95 16.91 -15.93 14.28
C HIS A 95 16.13 -17.17 14.76
N ASP A 96 16.51 -18.37 14.29
CA ASP A 96 16.09 -19.72 14.76
C ASP A 96 14.60 -20.09 14.53
N PRO A 97 14.17 -21.38 14.61
CA PRO A 97 12.94 -21.86 14.00
C PRO A 97 11.73 -21.12 14.58
N TYR A 98 11.06 -20.40 13.69
CA TYR A 98 9.96 -19.50 14.00
C TYR A 98 8.69 -20.33 14.24
N ASP A 99 8.31 -20.52 15.49
CA ASP A 99 6.96 -20.94 15.85
C ASP A 99 6.02 -19.75 15.64
N TYR A 100 5.54 -19.57 14.40
CA TYR A 100 4.51 -18.55 14.13
C TYR A 100 3.25 -18.87 14.92
N LEU A 101 2.59 -17.81 15.39
CA LEU A 101 1.27 -17.91 15.99
C LEU A 101 0.21 -17.90 14.89
N PRO A 102 -0.82 -18.77 14.92
CA PRO A 102 -1.92 -18.75 13.97
C PRO A 102 -2.57 -17.37 13.80
N GLU A 103 -2.57 -16.56 14.86
CA GLU A 103 -3.09 -15.19 14.85
C GLU A 103 -2.30 -14.25 13.91
N GLU A 104 -1.00 -14.50 13.69
CA GLU A 104 -0.17 -13.70 12.76
C GLU A 104 -0.63 -13.89 11.31
N LEU A 105 -1.00 -15.12 10.93
CA LEU A 105 -1.51 -15.42 9.60
C LEU A 105 -2.85 -14.72 9.33
N GLU A 106 -3.75 -14.66 10.33
CA GLU A 106 -5.02 -13.93 10.19
C GLU A 106 -4.81 -12.42 10.10
N ILE A 107 -3.82 -11.88 10.82
CA ILE A 107 -3.48 -10.45 10.73
C ILE A 107 -2.89 -10.12 9.36
N LEU A 108 -2.03 -10.98 8.81
CA LEU A 108 -1.52 -10.82 7.46
C LEU A 108 -2.63 -10.90 6.41
N LYS A 109 -3.65 -11.76 6.59
CA LYS A 109 -4.85 -11.75 5.74
C LYS A 109 -5.61 -10.43 5.83
N GLY A 110 -5.78 -9.88 7.03
CA GLY A 110 -6.38 -8.57 7.22
C GLY A 110 -5.60 -7.46 6.52
N ALA A 111 -4.26 -7.48 6.65
CA ALA A 111 -3.35 -6.56 5.98
C ALA A 111 -3.47 -6.67 4.46
N MET A 112 -3.44 -7.90 3.91
CA MET A 112 -3.64 -8.15 2.47
C MET A 112 -5.00 -7.63 1.97
N ASP A 113 -6.05 -7.68 2.79
CA ASP A 113 -7.34 -7.10 2.41
C ASP A 113 -7.31 -5.56 2.38
N VAL A 114 -6.55 -4.91 3.27
CA VAL A 114 -6.30 -3.46 3.20
C VAL A 114 -5.68 -3.12 1.86
N GLU A 115 -4.53 -3.70 1.52
CA GLU A 115 -3.84 -3.42 0.24
C GLU A 115 -4.71 -3.73 -0.99
N ARG A 116 -5.48 -4.82 -0.95
CA ARG A 116 -6.39 -5.17 -2.04
C ARG A 116 -7.49 -4.12 -2.23
N ARG A 117 -8.02 -3.55 -1.13
CA ARG A 117 -9.01 -2.47 -1.20
C ARG A 117 -8.37 -1.15 -1.67
N GLY A 118 -7.13 -0.88 -1.28
CA GLY A 118 -6.35 0.26 -1.76
C GLY A 118 -6.13 0.18 -3.27
N PHE A 119 -5.66 -0.98 -3.74
CA PHE A 119 -5.53 -1.29 -5.17
C PHE A 119 -6.83 -1.00 -5.94
N ALA A 120 -7.96 -1.56 -5.47
CA ALA A 120 -9.25 -1.38 -6.13
C ALA A 120 -9.72 0.08 -6.12
N LEU A 121 -9.45 0.82 -5.05
CA LEU A 121 -9.76 2.25 -4.95
C LEU A 121 -9.00 3.05 -6.01
N TYR A 122 -7.69 2.82 -6.11
CA TYR A 122 -6.83 3.56 -7.04
C TYR A 122 -7.02 3.14 -8.51
N ASP A 123 -7.19 1.85 -8.78
CA ASP A 123 -7.52 1.36 -10.13
C ASP A 123 -8.87 1.93 -10.61
N GLY A 124 -9.87 1.92 -9.73
CA GLY A 124 -11.16 2.56 -10.00
C GLY A 124 -11.06 4.07 -10.21
N ALA A 125 -10.23 4.76 -9.43
CA ALA A 125 -9.95 6.19 -9.59
C ALA A 125 -9.28 6.49 -10.94
N ALA A 126 -8.26 5.71 -11.32
CA ALA A 126 -7.56 5.83 -12.59
C ALA A 126 -8.49 5.61 -13.81
N ALA A 127 -9.49 4.73 -13.66
CA ALA A 127 -10.52 4.50 -14.67
C ALA A 127 -11.56 5.62 -14.76
N ALA A 128 -11.85 6.30 -13.64
CA ALA A 128 -12.89 7.33 -13.56
C ALA A 128 -12.43 8.72 -14.04
N VAL A 129 -11.14 9.05 -13.91
CA VAL A 129 -10.62 10.37 -14.28
C VAL A 129 -10.21 10.48 -15.75
N THR A 130 -10.38 11.67 -16.32
CA THR A 130 -10.02 12.00 -17.71
C THR A 130 -8.63 12.60 -17.85
N SER A 131 -8.15 13.31 -16.81
CA SER A 131 -6.82 13.93 -16.79
C SER A 131 -5.73 12.88 -16.85
N ALA A 132 -4.82 13.00 -17.82
CA ALA A 132 -3.69 12.09 -17.97
C ALA A 132 -2.79 12.09 -16.74
N ARG A 133 -2.60 13.24 -16.08
CA ARG A 133 -1.80 13.34 -14.85
C ARG A 133 -2.47 12.63 -13.67
N ALA A 134 -3.75 12.92 -13.43
CA ALA A 134 -4.50 12.25 -12.36
C ALA A 134 -4.53 10.73 -12.58
N LYS A 135 -4.74 10.30 -13.83
CA LYS A 135 -4.71 8.88 -14.19
C LYS A 135 -3.36 8.24 -13.92
N GLY A 136 -2.26 8.91 -14.29
CA GLY A 136 -0.91 8.43 -14.01
C GLY A 136 -0.69 8.23 -12.52
N ILE A 137 -1.04 9.23 -11.70
CA ILE A 137 -0.87 9.19 -10.25
C ILE A 137 -1.64 8.03 -9.61
N PHE A 138 -2.93 7.87 -9.95
CA PHE A 138 -3.72 6.76 -9.41
C PHE A 138 -3.25 5.39 -9.94
N THR A 139 -2.75 5.32 -11.17
CA THR A 139 -2.15 4.08 -11.68
C THR A 139 -0.87 3.71 -10.93
N HIS A 140 -0.06 4.72 -10.59
CA HIS A 140 1.16 4.53 -9.80
C HIS A 140 0.83 4.06 -8.39
N LEU A 141 -0.07 4.74 -7.67
CA LEU A 141 -0.52 4.32 -6.34
C LEU A 141 -1.08 2.90 -6.37
N ALA A 142 -1.93 2.55 -7.34
CA ALA A 142 -2.41 1.16 -7.50
C ALA A 142 -1.25 0.15 -7.67
N ALA A 143 -0.16 0.53 -8.36
CA ALA A 143 1.01 -0.34 -8.46
C ALA A 143 1.75 -0.49 -7.12
N GLU A 144 1.82 0.57 -6.31
CA GLU A 144 2.39 0.53 -4.95
C GLU A 144 1.59 -0.40 -4.03
N GLU A 145 0.27 -0.27 -3.97
CA GLU A 145 -0.61 -1.17 -3.19
C GLU A 145 -0.45 -2.64 -3.61
N ARG A 146 -0.26 -2.89 -4.91
CA ARG A 146 0.00 -4.26 -5.41
C ARG A 146 1.34 -4.79 -4.89
N ASN A 147 2.37 -3.94 -4.84
CA ASN A 147 3.67 -4.33 -4.30
C ASN A 147 3.59 -4.60 -2.79
N HIS A 148 2.85 -3.79 -2.04
CA HIS A 148 2.59 -4.01 -0.61
C HIS A 148 1.81 -5.30 -0.37
N TYR A 149 0.77 -5.57 -1.17
CA TYR A 149 0.10 -6.87 -1.15
C TYR A 149 1.08 -8.02 -1.39
N ALA A 150 1.97 -7.86 -2.37
CA ALA A 150 2.97 -8.88 -2.68
C ALA A 150 3.90 -9.15 -1.51
N LEU A 151 4.37 -8.10 -0.83
CA LEU A 151 5.18 -8.23 0.37
C LEU A 151 4.46 -9.04 1.47
N LEU A 152 3.20 -8.70 1.74
CA LEU A 152 2.38 -9.36 2.75
C LEU A 152 2.07 -10.82 2.38
N LYS A 153 1.77 -11.08 1.11
CA LYS A 153 1.48 -12.42 0.61
C LYS A 153 2.70 -13.34 0.70
N ASN A 154 3.87 -12.85 0.30
CA ASN A 154 5.12 -13.61 0.46
C ASN A 154 5.47 -13.84 1.93
N THR A 155 5.20 -12.86 2.79
CA THR A 155 5.35 -13.03 4.24
C THR A 155 4.41 -14.10 4.77
N TYR A 156 3.15 -14.08 4.36
CA TYR A 156 2.16 -15.08 4.72
C TYR A 156 2.60 -16.48 4.27
N ASP A 157 2.98 -16.64 3.01
CA ASP A 157 3.37 -17.93 2.43
C ASP A 157 4.61 -18.48 3.14
N TYR A 158 5.60 -17.64 3.43
CA TYR A 158 6.78 -18.03 4.20
C TYR A 158 6.44 -18.47 5.62
N LEU A 159 5.59 -17.72 6.34
CA LEU A 159 5.22 -18.08 7.71
C LEU A 159 4.34 -19.33 7.75
N ALA A 160 3.44 -19.51 6.79
CA ALA A 160 2.53 -20.65 6.76
C ALA A 160 3.24 -21.98 6.43
N ASP A 161 4.29 -21.94 5.60
CA ASP A 161 5.08 -23.12 5.24
C ASP A 161 6.55 -22.72 4.92
N PRO A 162 7.39 -22.52 5.95
CA PRO A 162 8.78 -22.11 5.74
C PRO A 162 9.62 -23.12 4.95
N GLU A 163 9.35 -24.42 5.11
CA GLU A 163 10.07 -25.50 4.40
C GLU A 163 9.63 -25.61 2.93
N GLY A 164 8.36 -25.31 2.63
CA GLY A 164 7.79 -25.31 1.28
C GLY A 164 7.87 -23.98 0.53
N PHE A 165 8.32 -22.89 1.17
CA PHE A 165 8.40 -21.58 0.55
C PHE A 165 9.39 -21.55 -0.63
N ALA A 166 8.86 -21.31 -1.84
CA ALA A 166 9.63 -21.34 -3.09
C ALA A 166 10.46 -20.08 -3.37
N GLY A 167 10.34 -19.05 -2.52
CA GLY A 167 10.98 -17.75 -2.69
C GLY A 167 9.99 -16.64 -3.05
N PHE A 168 10.48 -15.40 -3.07
CA PHE A 168 9.65 -14.22 -3.28
C PHE A 168 9.03 -14.17 -4.68
N ASP A 169 7.69 -14.19 -4.76
CA ASP A 169 6.92 -13.90 -5.97
C ASP A 169 6.57 -12.41 -6.03
N GLY A 170 7.20 -11.68 -6.96
CA GLY A 170 6.99 -10.24 -7.11
C GLY A 170 5.72 -9.85 -7.88
N ASN A 171 4.97 -10.82 -8.40
CA ASN A 171 3.69 -10.53 -9.05
C ASN A 171 2.63 -11.56 -8.62
N PRO A 172 2.35 -11.64 -7.31
CA PRO A 172 1.34 -12.56 -6.82
C PRO A 172 0.00 -12.14 -7.40
N MET A 173 -0.75 -13.12 -7.87
CA MET A 173 -2.09 -12.90 -8.37
C MET A 173 -2.94 -12.34 -7.23
N LEU A 174 -3.44 -11.11 -7.40
CA LEU A 174 -4.52 -10.61 -6.57
C LEU A 174 -5.73 -11.49 -6.87
N ASP A 175 -6.08 -12.41 -5.97
CA ASP A 175 -7.25 -13.27 -6.14
C ASP A 175 -8.49 -12.39 -6.32
N GLY A 176 -8.97 -12.32 -7.57
CA GLY A 176 -10.00 -11.40 -8.04
C GLY A 176 -10.91 -12.07 -9.06
N GLY A 177 -11.91 -12.78 -8.56
CA GLY A 177 -13.10 -13.26 -9.27
C GLY A 177 -14.26 -13.42 -8.29
#